data_AF-A0A2L2X1W4-F1
#
_entry.id   AF-A0A2L2X1W4-F1
#
_cell.length_a   1.000
_cell.length_b   1.000
_cell.length_c   1.000
_cell.angle_alpha   90.00
_cell.angle_beta   90.00
_cell.angle_gamma   90.00
#
_symmetry.space_group_name_H-M   'P 1'
#
loop_
_entity.id
_entity.type
_entity.pdbx_description
1 polymer ?
#
loop_
_entity_poly.entity_id
_entity_poly.type
_entity_poly.pdbx_seq_one_letter_code
_entity_poly.pdbx_strand_id
1 'polypeptide(L)'
;MDTKRIADIGEVHWHNGLPYFLFEHSDNGFIFKDEEAYKNDWDAPCYVPEYAAEDAAVTIDGVEYECGGEDCDYYTHNDLLELCCGNREWCDSLFNDIDWCYPETRIAEEDDEDTSYYYRFIKPGAKVWWNDPAGETSGVYEVYEAPFSFDERGELAEGDRDEFSLDSIVKIASPYSEAEVCVHELTPIYPDLVEPNQKE
;
A
#
# COMPACT_ATOMS: atom_id res chain seq x y z
N MET A 1 -13.65 -22.16 -38.07
CA MET A 1 -13.36 -20.73 -37.79
C MET A 1 -13.32 -20.65 -36.30
N ASP A 2 -12.13 -20.79 -35.72
CA ASP A 2 -11.93 -20.62 -34.29
C ASP A 2 -12.18 -19.15 -33.96
N THR A 3 -13.22 -18.91 -33.16
CA THR A 3 -13.44 -17.63 -32.51
C THR A 3 -12.29 -17.43 -31.54
N LYS A 4 -11.24 -16.72 -31.97
CA LYS A 4 -10.24 -16.14 -31.05
C LYS A 4 -11.04 -15.34 -30.02
N ARG A 5 -11.03 -15.81 -28.78
CA ARG A 5 -11.49 -15.02 -27.64
C ARG A 5 -10.56 -13.79 -27.61
N ILE A 6 -11.14 -12.61 -27.76
CA ILE A 6 -10.43 -11.35 -27.54
C ILE A 6 -10.17 -11.35 -26.03
N ALA A 7 -8.91 -11.25 -25.63
CA ALA A 7 -8.56 -11.19 -24.22
C ALA A 7 -9.10 -9.86 -23.65
N ASP A 8 -9.75 -9.94 -22.50
CA ASP A 8 -10.38 -8.79 -21.86
C ASP A 8 -9.29 -7.93 -21.19
N ILE A 9 -9.31 -6.63 -21.48
CA ILE A 9 -8.39 -5.64 -20.89
C ILE A 9 -8.80 -5.41 -19.43
N GLY A 10 -7.82 -5.26 -18.54
CA GLY A 10 -8.07 -5.08 -17.10
C GLY A 10 -8.30 -6.38 -16.32
N GLU A 11 -8.10 -7.55 -16.95
CA GLU A 11 -8.09 -8.86 -16.26
C GLU A 11 -6.70 -9.51 -16.35
N VAL A 12 -6.29 -10.23 -15.30
CA VAL A 12 -5.05 -11.03 -15.30
C VAL A 12 -5.23 -12.33 -16.11
N HIS A 13 -4.35 -12.55 -17.09
CA HIS A 13 -4.34 -13.77 -17.90
C HIS A 13 -3.27 -14.74 -17.40
N TRP A 14 -3.68 -15.93 -16.94
CA TRP A 14 -2.76 -16.92 -16.37
C TRP A 14 -2.32 -17.96 -17.40
N HIS A 15 -1.01 -18.08 -17.64
CA HIS A 15 -0.42 -19.15 -18.47
C HIS A 15 0.65 -19.88 -17.68
N ASN A 16 0.51 -21.20 -17.53
CA ASN A 16 1.41 -22.05 -16.75
C ASN A 16 1.68 -21.57 -15.31
N GLY A 17 0.69 -20.89 -14.70
CA GLY A 17 0.80 -20.35 -13.34
C GLY A 17 1.50 -18.99 -13.24
N LEU A 18 1.85 -18.37 -14.37
CA LEU A 18 2.40 -17.02 -14.42
C LEU A 18 1.36 -16.03 -14.95
N PRO A 19 1.34 -14.78 -14.44
CA PRO A 19 0.39 -13.76 -14.88
C PRO A 19 0.89 -13.03 -16.13
N TYR A 20 -0.05 -12.61 -16.97
CA TYR A 20 0.14 -11.86 -18.20
C TYR A 20 -0.93 -10.80 -18.32
N PHE A 21 -0.55 -9.62 -18.77
CA PHE A 21 -1.35 -8.42 -18.61
C PHE A 21 -1.64 -7.78 -19.95
N LEU A 22 -2.89 -7.37 -20.12
CA LEU A 22 -3.30 -6.47 -21.19
C LEU A 22 -3.51 -5.09 -20.62
N PHE A 23 -2.82 -4.11 -21.19
CA PHE A 23 -2.86 -2.75 -20.67
C PHE A 23 -4.01 -1.94 -21.28
N GLU A 24 -4.44 -0.92 -20.55
CA GLU A 24 -5.30 0.15 -21.03
C GLU A 24 -4.63 1.52 -20.91
N HIS A 25 -5.15 2.46 -21.68
CA HIS A 25 -4.80 3.86 -21.52
C HIS A 25 -5.49 4.43 -20.30
N SER A 26 -4.69 4.95 -19.39
CA SER A 26 -5.13 5.78 -18.28
C SER A 26 -5.08 7.27 -18.67
N ASP A 27 -5.16 8.17 -17.67
CA ASP A 27 -5.11 9.61 -17.92
C ASP A 27 -3.72 10.07 -18.40
N ASN A 28 -2.63 9.45 -17.92
CA ASN A 28 -1.26 9.86 -18.24
C ASN A 28 -0.34 8.72 -18.70
N GLY A 29 -0.81 7.48 -18.87
CA GLY A 29 0.03 6.36 -19.28
C GLY A 29 -0.68 5.20 -19.95
N PHE A 30 0.07 4.11 -20.11
CA PHE A 30 -0.42 2.82 -20.57
C PHE A 30 -0.07 1.76 -19.53
N ILE A 31 -1.09 1.27 -18.80
CA ILE A 31 -0.91 0.47 -17.57
C ILE A 31 -1.88 -0.69 -17.49
N PHE A 32 -1.61 -1.61 -16.56
CA PHE A 32 -2.62 -2.55 -16.07
C PHE A 32 -3.08 -2.12 -14.68
N LYS A 33 -4.40 -2.08 -14.45
CA LYS A 33 -4.99 -1.76 -13.16
C LYS A 33 -6.30 -2.53 -12.98
N ASP A 34 -6.41 -3.31 -11.91
CA ASP A 34 -7.58 -4.14 -11.61
C ASP A 34 -8.14 -3.80 -10.22
N GLU A 35 -9.20 -2.99 -10.21
CA GLU A 35 -9.87 -2.53 -9.00
C GLU A 35 -10.60 -3.67 -8.26
N GLU A 36 -11.05 -4.71 -8.98
CA GLU A 36 -11.74 -5.84 -8.37
C GLU A 36 -10.75 -6.72 -7.62
N ALA A 37 -9.59 -7.02 -8.22
CA ALA A 37 -8.49 -7.70 -7.55
C ALA A 37 -8.02 -6.91 -6.32
N TYR A 38 -7.77 -5.61 -6.47
CA TYR A 38 -7.36 -4.74 -5.37
C TYR A 38 -8.29 -4.82 -4.14
N LYS A 39 -9.61 -4.87 -4.37
CA LYS A 39 -10.62 -4.88 -3.29
C LYS A 39 -10.85 -6.26 -2.69
N ASN A 40 -10.81 -7.31 -3.51
CA ASN A 40 -11.38 -8.60 -3.14
C ASN A 40 -10.38 -9.76 -3.12
N ASP A 41 -9.18 -9.60 -3.69
CA ASP A 41 -8.14 -10.62 -3.73
C ASP A 41 -6.75 -10.01 -3.53
N TRP A 42 -6.35 -9.84 -2.27
CA TRP A 42 -5.15 -9.08 -1.90
C TRP A 42 -3.82 -9.71 -2.36
N ASP A 43 -3.86 -10.99 -2.76
CA ASP A 43 -2.70 -11.73 -3.29
C ASP A 43 -2.69 -11.77 -4.83
N ALA A 44 -3.76 -11.31 -5.49
CA ALA A 44 -3.80 -11.23 -6.94
C ALA A 44 -3.09 -9.94 -7.44
N PRO A 45 -2.43 -9.98 -8.60
CA PRO A 45 -1.92 -8.78 -9.23
C PRO A 45 -3.03 -7.78 -9.49
N CYS A 46 -2.85 -6.52 -9.06
CA CYS A 46 -3.82 -5.45 -9.23
C CYS A 46 -3.25 -4.22 -9.95
N TYR A 47 -1.92 -4.12 -10.12
CA TYR A 47 -1.29 -3.01 -10.79
C TYR A 47 0.00 -3.40 -11.51
N VAL A 48 0.21 -2.85 -12.71
CA VAL A 48 1.49 -2.91 -13.44
C VAL A 48 1.78 -1.51 -14.01
N PRO A 49 2.93 -0.92 -13.69
CA PRO A 49 3.32 0.38 -14.24
C PRO A 49 3.71 0.27 -15.72
N GLU A 50 3.63 1.37 -16.45
CA GLU A 50 3.99 1.42 -17.88
C GLU A 50 5.44 0.96 -18.11
N TYR A 51 6.35 1.34 -17.21
CA TYR A 51 7.75 0.98 -17.30
C TYR A 51 8.03 -0.52 -17.19
N ALA A 52 7.18 -1.29 -16.51
CA ALA A 52 7.33 -2.73 -16.44
C ALA A 52 7.09 -3.41 -17.80
N ALA A 53 6.37 -2.75 -18.71
CA ALA A 53 6.14 -3.23 -20.07
C ALA A 53 7.26 -2.89 -21.06
N GLU A 54 8.24 -2.05 -20.68
CA GLU A 54 9.36 -1.71 -21.57
C GLU A 54 10.17 -2.96 -21.90
N ASP A 55 10.16 -3.36 -23.17
CA ASP A 55 10.81 -4.57 -23.69
C ASP A 55 10.30 -5.92 -23.10
N ALA A 56 9.16 -5.91 -22.37
CA ALA A 56 8.56 -7.10 -21.74
C ALA A 56 7.40 -7.74 -22.54
N ALA A 57 7.10 -7.18 -23.73
CA ALA A 57 6.00 -7.66 -24.55
C ALA A 57 6.19 -9.12 -25.00
N VAL A 58 5.14 -9.92 -24.88
CA VAL A 58 5.19 -11.36 -25.10
C VAL A 58 3.96 -11.87 -25.85
N THR A 59 4.16 -12.77 -26.82
CA THR A 59 3.05 -13.39 -27.54
C THR A 59 2.82 -14.83 -27.11
N ILE A 60 1.62 -15.14 -26.61
CA ILE A 60 1.19 -16.50 -26.26
C ILE A 60 -0.06 -16.84 -27.05
N ASP A 61 -0.06 -17.98 -27.76
CA ASP A 61 -1.18 -18.46 -28.56
C ASP A 61 -1.77 -17.41 -29.53
N GLY A 62 -0.92 -16.47 -29.98
CA GLY A 62 -1.29 -15.40 -30.89
C GLY A 62 -2.08 -14.25 -30.24
N VAL A 63 -2.02 -14.11 -28.92
CA VAL A 63 -2.36 -12.90 -28.15
C VAL A 63 -1.04 -12.25 -27.74
N GLU A 64 -0.89 -10.96 -28.01
CA GLU A 64 0.25 -10.15 -27.59
C GLU A 64 -0.13 -9.48 -26.27
N TYR A 65 0.68 -9.69 -25.24
CA TYR A 65 0.58 -9.08 -23.92
C TYR A 65 1.68 -8.05 -23.79
N GLU A 66 1.39 -6.91 -23.17
CA GLU A 66 2.37 -5.84 -22.93
C GLU A 66 3.45 -6.28 -21.94
N CYS A 67 3.09 -7.12 -20.97
CA CYS A 67 3.95 -7.58 -19.90
C CYS A 67 3.44 -8.93 -19.38
N GLY A 68 4.34 -9.81 -18.94
CA GLY A 68 3.96 -11.02 -18.22
C GLY A 68 5.07 -12.05 -18.08
N GLY A 69 4.79 -13.12 -17.36
CA GLY A 69 5.79 -14.16 -17.07
C GLY A 69 6.72 -13.79 -15.93
N GLU A 70 7.95 -14.28 -15.98
CA GLU A 70 8.99 -14.01 -14.96
C GLU A 70 9.65 -12.63 -15.14
N ASP A 71 9.46 -12.00 -16.30
CA ASP A 71 10.13 -10.76 -16.71
C ASP A 71 9.23 -9.52 -16.56
N CYS A 72 8.17 -9.61 -15.74
CA CYS A 72 7.18 -8.56 -15.55
C CYS A 72 7.05 -8.20 -14.07
N ASP A 73 7.39 -6.96 -13.73
CA ASP A 73 7.11 -6.41 -12.40
C ASP A 73 5.61 -6.14 -12.27
N TYR A 74 4.98 -6.63 -11.21
CA TYR A 74 3.58 -6.35 -10.90
C TYR A 74 3.41 -6.21 -9.39
N TYR A 75 2.31 -5.56 -9.00
CA TYR A 75 1.98 -5.31 -7.60
C TYR A 75 0.63 -5.92 -7.26
N THR A 76 0.57 -6.59 -6.12
CA THR A 76 -0.66 -7.00 -5.44
C THR A 76 -1.10 -5.92 -4.45
N HIS A 77 -2.30 -6.06 -3.86
CA HIS A 77 -2.71 -5.18 -2.76
C HIS A 77 -1.70 -5.25 -1.61
N ASN A 78 -1.25 -6.46 -1.26
CA ASN A 78 -0.32 -6.67 -0.15
C ASN A 78 1.02 -5.96 -0.38
N ASP A 79 1.53 -5.96 -1.62
CA ASP A 79 2.76 -5.25 -1.97
C ASP A 79 2.58 -3.72 -1.79
N LEU A 80 1.47 -3.16 -2.29
CA LEU A 80 1.15 -1.74 -2.12
C LEU A 80 0.95 -1.35 -0.65
N LEU A 81 0.28 -2.23 0.12
CA LEU A 81 0.04 -2.02 1.54
C LEU A 81 1.35 -2.04 2.35
N GLU A 82 2.31 -2.89 1.97
CA GLU A 82 3.65 -2.92 2.56
C GLU A 82 4.39 -1.60 2.31
N LEU A 83 4.35 -1.08 1.09
CA LEU A 83 4.91 0.23 0.76
C LEU A 83 4.27 1.37 1.57
N CYS A 84 2.96 1.27 1.82
CA CYS A 84 2.22 2.20 2.68
C CYS A 84 2.30 1.87 4.17
N CYS A 85 3.26 1.04 4.60
CA CYS A 85 3.53 0.73 6.00
C CYS A 85 2.31 0.16 6.75
N GLY A 86 1.46 -0.60 6.06
CA GLY A 86 0.23 -1.17 6.61
C GLY A 86 -0.93 -0.18 6.74
N ASN A 87 -0.76 1.09 6.35
CA ASN A 87 -1.81 2.08 6.39
C ASN A 87 -2.75 1.95 5.19
N ARG A 88 -3.95 1.39 5.42
CA ARG A 88 -4.94 1.13 4.38
C ARG A 88 -5.47 2.40 3.70
N GLU A 89 -5.60 3.50 4.44
CA GLU A 89 -6.07 4.75 3.84
C GLU A 89 -5.04 5.35 2.88
N TRP A 90 -3.76 5.25 3.23
CA TRP A 90 -2.68 5.63 2.32
C TRP A 90 -2.60 4.69 1.13
N CYS A 91 -2.69 3.37 1.35
CA CYS A 91 -2.72 2.37 0.28
C CYS A 91 -3.88 2.61 -0.69
N ASP A 92 -5.07 2.91 -0.18
CA ASP A 92 -6.25 3.25 -0.98
C ASP A 92 -5.99 4.51 -1.83
N SER A 93 -5.39 5.56 -1.25
CA SER A 93 -5.06 6.77 -2.01
C SER A 93 -3.99 6.51 -3.07
N LEU A 94 -2.92 5.80 -2.70
CA LEU A 94 -1.85 5.41 -3.64
C LEU A 94 -2.44 4.63 -4.81
N PHE A 95 -3.23 3.59 -4.55
CA PHE A 95 -3.83 2.81 -5.63
C PHE A 95 -4.76 3.67 -6.49
N ASN A 96 -5.53 4.60 -5.92
CA ASN A 96 -6.40 5.46 -6.73
C ASN A 96 -5.60 6.43 -7.60
N ASP A 97 -4.55 7.06 -7.06
CA ASP A 97 -3.83 8.16 -7.69
C ASP A 97 -2.65 7.71 -8.56
N ILE A 98 -2.11 6.52 -8.32
CA ILE A 98 -1.00 6.00 -9.11
C ILE A 98 -1.46 5.73 -10.54
N ASP A 99 -0.62 6.14 -11.48
CA ASP A 99 -0.94 6.12 -12.90
C ASP A 99 0.09 5.34 -13.70
N TRP A 100 1.16 5.98 -14.20
CA TRP A 100 2.11 5.36 -15.13
C TRP A 100 3.40 4.83 -14.48
N CYS A 101 3.77 5.38 -13.32
CA CYS A 101 5.07 5.14 -12.69
C CYS A 101 5.05 3.99 -11.67
N TYR A 102 6.24 3.56 -11.24
CA TYR A 102 6.36 2.63 -10.12
C TYR A 102 5.81 3.24 -8.83
N PRO A 103 5.13 2.47 -7.95
CA PRO A 103 4.56 2.98 -6.70
C PRO A 103 5.57 3.71 -5.80
N GLU A 104 6.80 3.21 -5.75
CA GLU A 104 7.90 3.83 -5.00
C GLU A 104 8.25 5.21 -5.55
N THR A 105 8.13 5.41 -6.87
CA THR A 105 8.33 6.73 -7.49
C THR A 105 7.20 7.68 -7.09
N ARG A 106 5.94 7.23 -7.14
CA ARG A 106 4.79 8.05 -6.72
C ARG A 106 4.89 8.46 -5.26
N ILE A 107 5.29 7.55 -4.37
CA ILE A 107 5.50 7.81 -2.94
C ILE A 107 6.66 8.80 -2.72
N ALA A 108 7.78 8.63 -3.42
CA ALA A 108 8.95 9.51 -3.25
C ALA A 108 8.71 10.96 -3.72
N GLU A 109 7.66 11.19 -4.51
CA GLU A 109 7.23 12.53 -4.93
C GLU A 109 6.28 13.20 -3.92
N GLU A 110 5.68 12.45 -2.99
CA GLU A 110 4.89 13.00 -1.89
C GLU A 110 5.80 13.58 -0.81
N ASP A 111 5.42 14.72 -0.24
CA ASP A 111 6.15 15.30 0.88
C ASP A 111 5.64 14.77 2.23
N ASP A 112 6.41 15.03 3.29
CA ASP A 112 6.05 14.61 4.65
C ASP A 112 4.75 15.28 5.14
N GLU A 113 4.42 16.49 4.66
CA GLU A 113 3.19 17.20 5.06
C GLU A 113 1.96 16.46 4.50
N ASP A 114 1.97 16.10 3.22
CA ASP A 114 0.89 15.33 2.59
C ASP A 114 0.77 13.93 3.21
N THR A 115 1.90 13.26 3.43
CA THR A 115 1.93 11.92 4.04
C THR A 115 1.41 11.92 5.48
N SER A 116 1.64 13.01 6.23
CA SER A 116 1.22 13.13 7.63
C SER A 116 -0.28 12.96 7.83
N TYR A 117 -1.09 13.31 6.82
CA TYR A 117 -2.54 13.19 6.88
C TYR A 117 -2.97 11.75 7.21
N TYR A 118 -2.30 10.76 6.65
CA TYR A 118 -2.61 9.35 6.90
C TYR A 118 -2.32 8.91 8.34
N TYR A 119 -1.56 9.70 9.09
CA TYR A 119 -1.15 9.44 10.48
C TYR A 119 -1.86 10.32 11.52
N ARG A 120 -2.87 11.09 11.12
CA ARG A 120 -3.71 11.94 12.00
C ARG A 120 -4.43 11.19 13.12
N PHE A 121 -4.42 9.86 13.10
CA PHE A 121 -4.94 9.01 14.17
C PHE A 121 -4.00 8.94 15.40
N ILE A 122 -2.72 9.28 15.24
CA ILE A 122 -1.73 9.31 16.31
C ILE A 122 -1.95 10.55 17.17
N LYS A 123 -2.65 10.38 18.30
CA LYS A 123 -2.98 11.44 19.25
C LYS A 123 -2.88 10.89 20.68
N PRO A 124 -2.36 11.65 21.66
CA PRO A 124 -2.34 11.20 23.05
C PRO A 124 -3.70 10.66 23.52
N GLY A 125 -3.71 9.46 24.09
CA GLY A 125 -4.90 8.71 24.51
C GLY A 125 -5.58 7.88 23.41
N ALA A 126 -5.17 8.01 22.14
CA ALA A 126 -5.72 7.19 21.05
C ALA A 126 -5.19 5.75 21.12
N LYS A 127 -6.02 4.80 20.71
CA LYS A 127 -5.60 3.40 20.53
C LYS A 127 -5.05 3.20 19.13
N VAL A 128 -3.89 2.56 19.05
CA VAL A 128 -3.17 2.25 17.81
C VAL A 128 -2.76 0.79 17.80
N TRP A 129 -2.58 0.24 16.60
CA TRP A 129 -1.92 -1.04 16.44
C TRP A 129 -0.43 -0.82 16.19
N TRP A 130 0.41 -1.43 17.01
CA TRP A 130 1.85 -1.48 16.77
C TRP A 130 2.20 -2.83 16.17
N ASN A 131 2.88 -2.79 15.01
CA ASN A 131 3.45 -3.96 14.39
C ASN A 131 4.96 -3.98 14.61
N ASP A 132 5.41 -4.62 15.70
CA ASP A 132 6.83 -4.73 16.01
C ASP A 132 7.61 -5.34 14.83
N PRO A 133 8.58 -4.60 14.26
CA PRO A 133 9.38 -5.09 13.14
C PRO A 133 10.18 -6.37 13.46
N ALA A 134 10.51 -6.61 14.74
CA ALA A 134 11.18 -7.83 15.18
C ALA A 134 10.22 -9.04 15.31
N GLY A 135 8.90 -8.79 15.28
CA GLY A 135 7.88 -9.81 15.44
C GLY A 135 7.82 -10.44 16.84
N GLU A 136 8.39 -9.76 17.86
CA GLU A 136 8.33 -10.22 19.25
C GLU A 136 6.98 -9.91 19.88
N THR A 137 6.38 -8.75 19.53
CA THR A 137 5.05 -8.35 20.04
C THR A 137 4.29 -7.44 19.08
N SER A 138 3.09 -7.83 18.66
CA SER A 138 2.17 -6.92 17.94
C SER A 138 0.85 -6.84 18.68
N GLY A 139 0.25 -5.65 18.75
CA GLY A 139 -0.99 -5.49 19.49
C GLY A 139 -1.48 -4.07 19.63
N VAL A 140 -2.52 -3.93 20.47
CA VAL A 140 -3.15 -2.64 20.73
C VAL A 140 -2.43 -1.90 21.84
N TYR A 141 -1.96 -0.70 21.54
CA TYR A 141 -1.34 0.22 22.49
C TYR A 141 -2.13 1.54 22.54
N GLU A 142 -1.89 2.31 23.59
CA GLU A 142 -2.32 3.71 23.70
C GLU A 142 -1.15 4.63 23.41
N VAL A 143 -1.38 5.66 22.59
CA VAL A 143 -0.39 6.72 22.38
C VAL A 143 -0.29 7.54 23.67
N TYR A 144 0.91 7.60 24.25
CA TYR A 144 1.18 8.37 25.45
C TYR A 144 1.70 9.77 25.12
N GLU A 145 2.63 9.87 24.18
CA GLU A 145 3.27 11.13 23.77
C GLU A 145 3.61 11.08 22.28
N ALA A 146 3.35 12.18 21.56
CA ALA A 146 3.74 12.38 20.17
C ALA A 146 4.38 13.78 20.05
N PRO A 147 5.44 13.94 19.24
CA PRO A 147 6.15 15.21 19.09
C PRO A 147 5.41 16.21 18.20
N PHE A 148 4.33 15.79 17.55
CA PHE A 148 3.50 16.59 16.66
C PHE A 148 2.03 16.49 17.09
N SER A 149 1.22 17.39 16.54
CA SER A 149 -0.22 17.44 16.76
C SER A 149 -0.96 17.78 15.47
N PHE A 150 -2.23 17.35 15.41
CA PHE A 150 -3.12 17.61 14.29
C PHE A 150 -4.28 18.49 14.73
N ASP A 151 -4.73 19.37 13.83
CA ASP A 151 -5.90 20.22 14.05
C ASP A 151 -7.23 19.45 13.87
N GLU A 152 -8.35 20.18 13.94
CA GLU A 152 -9.68 19.60 13.79
C GLU A 152 -9.97 19.06 12.37
N ARG A 153 -9.19 19.47 11.37
CA ARG A 153 -9.28 19.01 9.98
C ARG A 153 -8.35 17.83 9.69
N GLY A 154 -7.45 17.52 10.62
CA GLY A 154 -6.45 16.46 10.45
C GLY A 154 -5.18 16.95 9.76
N GLU A 155 -4.99 18.25 9.63
CA GLU A 155 -3.74 18.86 9.14
C GLU A 155 -2.74 18.99 10.30
N LEU A 156 -1.44 18.91 10.03
CA LEU A 156 -0.42 19.21 11.03
C LEU A 156 -0.60 20.63 11.56
N ALA A 157 -0.47 20.78 12.87
CA ALA A 157 -0.46 22.09 13.50
C ALA A 157 0.68 22.95 12.90
N GLU A 158 0.45 24.26 12.77
CA GLU A 158 1.36 25.19 12.06
C GLU A 158 2.82 25.13 12.57
N GLY A 159 3.02 24.82 13.86
CA GLY A 159 4.35 24.68 14.46
C GLY A 159 5.04 23.35 14.21
N ASP A 160 4.31 22.33 13.77
CA ASP A 160 4.76 20.93 13.76
C ASP A 160 5.02 20.42 12.33
N ARG A 161 4.77 21.25 11.30
CA ARG A 161 4.92 20.88 9.88
C ARG A 161 6.32 20.44 9.51
N ASP A 162 7.34 21.07 10.10
CA ASP A 162 8.75 20.72 9.89
C ASP A 162 9.25 19.62 10.86
N GLU A 163 8.40 19.16 11.80
CA GLU A 163 8.78 18.20 12.85
C GLU A 163 8.28 16.77 12.56
N PHE A 164 7.31 16.62 11.66
CA PHE A 164 6.79 15.32 11.26
C PHE A 164 7.67 14.68 10.19
N SER A 165 8.02 13.42 10.40
CA SER A 165 8.45 12.48 9.39
C SER A 165 7.97 11.09 9.77
N LEU A 166 8.06 10.14 8.83
CA LEU A 166 7.76 8.73 9.12
C LEU A 166 8.67 8.13 10.22
N ASP A 167 9.86 8.71 10.41
CA ASP A 167 10.83 8.33 11.44
C ASP A 167 10.62 9.06 12.78
N SER A 168 9.63 9.95 12.90
CA SER A 168 9.31 10.62 14.15
C SER A 168 8.99 9.58 15.24
N ILE A 169 9.56 9.78 16.43
CA ILE A 169 9.40 8.83 17.55
C ILE A 169 8.15 9.16 18.36
N VAL A 170 7.27 8.17 18.51
CA VAL A 170 6.06 8.21 19.31
C VAL A 170 6.22 7.26 20.50
N LYS A 171 5.76 7.69 21.69
CA LYS A 171 5.70 6.81 22.86
C LYS A 171 4.32 6.17 22.95
N ILE A 172 4.32 4.84 23.02
CA ILE A 172 3.11 4.04 23.17
C ILE A 172 3.19 3.19 24.43
N ALA A 173 2.04 2.93 25.05
CA ALA A 173 1.95 2.14 26.27
C ALA A 173 0.73 1.22 26.29
N SER A 174 0.90 0.06 26.91
CA SER A 174 -0.15 -0.86 27.32
C SER A 174 -0.09 -1.03 28.85
N PRO A 175 -1.04 -1.75 29.47
CA PRO A 175 -0.95 -2.06 30.91
C PRO A 175 0.32 -2.84 31.33
N TYR A 176 1.04 -3.42 30.37
CA TYR A 176 2.15 -4.35 30.63
C TYR A 176 3.49 -3.89 30.03
N SER A 177 3.51 -2.95 29.09
CA SER A 177 4.72 -2.53 28.38
C SER A 177 4.61 -1.09 27.88
N GLU A 178 5.75 -0.45 27.70
CA GLU A 178 5.92 0.81 26.98
C GLU A 178 6.95 0.63 25.85
N ALA A 179 6.84 1.42 24.79
CA ALA A 179 7.78 1.42 23.68
C ALA A 179 7.91 2.82 23.06
N GLU A 180 9.09 3.11 22.53
CA GLU A 180 9.36 4.22 21.62
C GLU A 180 9.41 3.62 20.21
N VAL A 181 8.54 4.09 19.32
CA VAL A 181 8.33 3.51 17.98
C VAL A 181 8.29 4.60 16.94
N CYS A 182 8.69 4.29 15.71
CA CYS A 182 8.53 5.20 14.59
C CYS A 182 7.05 5.30 14.16
N VAL A 183 6.67 6.42 13.56
CA VAL A 183 5.32 6.65 13.03
C VAL A 183 4.92 5.56 12.03
N HIS A 184 5.84 5.17 11.14
CA HIS A 184 5.59 4.15 10.13
C HIS A 184 5.33 2.73 10.69
N GLU A 185 5.58 2.48 11.98
CA GLU A 185 5.28 1.19 12.62
C GLU A 185 3.83 1.12 13.15
N LEU A 186 3.12 2.25 13.13
CA LEU A 186 1.79 2.39 13.70
C LEU A 186 0.73 2.38 12.61
N THR A 187 -0.34 1.65 12.88
CA THR A 187 -1.54 1.64 12.03
C THR A 187 -2.80 1.92 12.86
N PRO A 188 -3.89 2.38 12.22
CA PRO A 188 -5.22 2.28 12.80
C PRO A 188 -5.55 0.83 13.17
N ILE A 189 -6.44 0.65 14.14
CA ILE A 189 -6.91 -0.69 14.51
C ILE A 189 -7.92 -1.16 13.46
N TYR A 190 -7.51 -2.11 12.63
CA TYR A 190 -8.40 -2.77 11.68
C TYR A 190 -9.09 -4.00 12.29
N PRO A 191 -10.32 -4.35 11.85
CA PRO A 191 -11.09 -5.46 12.43
C PRO A 191 -10.44 -6.84 12.32
N ASP A 192 -9.56 -7.01 11.34
CA ASP A 192 -8.89 -8.27 11.00
C ASP A 192 -7.47 -8.37 11.58
N LEU A 193 -6.99 -7.35 12.29
CA LEU A 193 -5.76 -7.43 13.07
C LEU A 193 -5.99 -8.26 14.34
N VAL A 194 -5.16 -9.28 14.54
CA VAL A 194 -5.27 -10.21 15.66
C VAL A 194 -3.94 -10.29 16.38
N GLU A 195 -3.97 -10.21 17.72
CA GLU A 195 -2.76 -10.32 18.52
C GLU A 195 -2.16 -11.73 18.35
N PRO A 196 -0.84 -11.87 18.13
CA PRO A 196 -0.21 -13.16 17.86
C PRO A 196 -0.53 -14.26 18.90
N ASN A 197 -0.84 -13.84 20.14
CA ASN A 197 -1.10 -14.72 21.28
C ASN A 197 -2.59 -15.01 21.56
N GLN A 198 -3.52 -14.69 20.65
CA GLN A 198 -4.95 -15.03 20.79
C GLN A 198 -5.42 -16.22 19.92
N LYS A 199 -4.48 -16.97 19.33
CA LYS A 199 -4.78 -18.31 18.80
C LYS A 199 -4.85 -19.33 19.95
N GLU A 200 -5.99 -19.38 20.65
CA GLU A 200 -6.39 -20.55 21.46
C GLU A 200 -7.03 -21.64 20.59
#